data_AF-A0A7C8Q9E0-F1
#
_entry.id   AF-A0A7C8Q9E0-F1
#
_cell.length_a   1.000
_cell.length_b   1.000
_cell.length_c   1.000
_cell.angle_alpha   90.00
_cell.angle_beta   90.00
_cell.angle_gamma   90.00
#
_symmetry.space_group_name_H-M   'P 1'
#
loop_
_entity.id
_entity.type
_entity.pdbx_description
1 polymer ?
#
loop_
_entity_poly.entity_id
_entity_poly.type
_entity_poly.pdbx_seq_one_letter_code
_entity_poly.pdbx_strand_id
1 'polypeptide(L)'
;MTEEDLNHNSDSSDVEDVGGGLFDEPDGGRTVVITDYPDPDLIQNIEYNKLHSLASVDDDEASLQNEDGTRKVVLPKSSTIHCTGYIWGAPPDPLLEISPGGYDLCILSDLLFNHSQHEALLKSLKFTLAKPDGVALVFFTPHRPWLYEKDLNFFNIVRESGELEVEQVVDKVLDKVMLEEPRGDQSLLLKVFGYKITWKK
;
A
#
# COMPACT_ATOMS: atom_id res chain seq x y z
N MET A 1 16.91 1.04 20.83
CA MET A 1 16.68 0.47 19.50
C MET A 1 17.93 -0.30 19.19
N THR A 2 17.89 -1.60 19.41
CA THR A 2 19.05 -2.50 19.27
C THR A 2 19.04 -3.11 17.88
N GLU A 3 20.22 -3.39 17.31
CA GLU A 3 20.37 -3.96 15.96
C GLU A 3 19.59 -5.28 15.75
N GLU A 4 19.20 -5.98 16.83
CA GLU A 4 18.35 -7.17 16.78
C GLU A 4 16.91 -6.92 16.33
N ASP A 5 16.37 -5.70 16.49
CA ASP A 5 14.99 -5.36 16.09
C ASP A 5 14.85 -5.20 14.56
N LEU A 6 15.97 -5.08 13.83
CA LEU A 6 15.99 -4.90 12.37
C LEU A 6 16.04 -6.24 11.60
N ASN A 7 16.44 -7.32 12.25
CA ASN A 7 16.81 -8.59 11.57
C ASN A 7 15.72 -9.68 11.58
N HIS A 8 14.52 -9.40 12.10
CA HIS A 8 13.40 -10.37 12.12
C HIS A 8 12.31 -10.07 11.07
N ASN A 9 12.50 -9.09 10.18
CA ASN A 9 11.49 -8.70 9.19
C ASN A 9 11.71 -9.31 7.79
N SER A 10 12.43 -10.43 7.69
CA SER A 10 12.83 -11.01 6.40
C SER A 10 11.75 -11.81 5.67
N ASP A 11 10.48 -11.77 6.11
CA ASP A 11 9.40 -12.60 5.53
C ASP A 11 8.05 -11.86 5.31
N SER A 12 7.99 -10.52 5.45
CA SER A 12 6.82 -9.74 5.00
C SER A 12 7.19 -8.93 3.75
N SER A 13 6.60 -9.30 2.62
CA SER A 13 6.59 -8.45 1.43
C SER A 13 5.66 -7.26 1.72
N ASP A 14 6.22 -6.19 2.25
CA ASP A 14 5.50 -4.95 2.59
C ASP A 14 5.28 -4.14 1.30
N VAL A 15 4.36 -4.63 0.46
CA VAL A 15 4.01 -4.02 -0.83
C VAL A 15 3.30 -2.69 -0.58
N GLU A 16 3.90 -1.57 -0.99
CA GLU A 16 3.12 -0.38 -1.30
C GLU A 16 2.50 -0.56 -2.68
N ASP A 17 1.19 -0.73 -2.74
CA ASP A 17 0.46 -0.56 -3.99
C ASP A 17 0.18 0.95 -4.15
N VAL A 18 1.07 1.67 -4.85
CA VAL A 18 0.78 3.03 -5.30
C VAL A 18 -0.25 2.90 -6.44
N GLY A 19 -1.49 2.75 -5.98
CA GLY A 19 -2.66 2.45 -6.76
C GLY A 19 -2.83 3.32 -8.01
N GLY A 20 -3.54 2.74 -8.96
CA GLY A 20 -3.55 3.21 -10.32
C GLY A 20 -4.16 4.59 -10.53
N GLY A 21 -3.59 5.32 -11.51
CA GLY A 21 -4.24 6.49 -12.09
C GLY A 21 -5.59 6.09 -12.71
N LEU A 22 -6.63 6.81 -12.34
CA LEU A 22 -7.93 6.81 -12.98
C LEU A 22 -7.94 7.93 -14.04
N PHE A 23 -6.96 7.94 -14.92
CA PHE A 23 -7.12 8.70 -16.16
C PHE A 23 -8.00 7.86 -17.08
N ASP A 24 -9.18 8.39 -17.41
CA ASP A 24 -9.99 7.93 -18.54
C ASP A 24 -9.16 8.13 -19.82
N GLU A 25 -8.18 7.25 -20.05
CA GLU A 25 -7.73 7.02 -21.41
C GLU A 25 -8.94 6.48 -22.20
N PRO A 26 -9.11 6.89 -23.47
CA PRO A 26 -10.24 6.48 -24.29
C PRO A 26 -10.43 4.94 -24.38
N ASP A 27 -9.41 4.17 -24.05
CA ASP A 27 -9.38 2.70 -24.06
C ASP A 27 -9.44 2.06 -22.64
N GLY A 28 -9.58 2.85 -21.56
CA GLY A 28 -9.75 2.36 -20.18
C GLY A 28 -8.51 1.76 -19.52
N GLY A 29 -7.31 2.09 -20.01
CA GLY A 29 -6.03 1.65 -19.45
C GLY A 29 -5.73 2.32 -18.13
N ARG A 30 -5.05 1.61 -17.21
CA ARG A 30 -4.61 2.15 -15.92
C ARG A 30 -3.10 2.04 -15.79
N THR A 31 -2.46 3.08 -15.28
CA THR A 31 -1.05 3.02 -14.85
C THR A 31 -1.03 2.76 -13.36
N VAL A 32 -0.44 1.63 -12.94
CA VAL A 32 -0.22 1.25 -11.54
C VAL A 32 1.27 1.33 -11.24
N VAL A 33 1.63 1.85 -10.07
CA VAL A 33 3.01 1.88 -9.61
C VAL A 33 3.09 1.13 -8.29
N ILE A 34 3.97 0.13 -8.19
CA ILE A 34 4.16 -0.63 -6.97
C ILE A 34 5.52 -0.20 -6.43
N THR A 35 5.54 0.27 -5.18
CA THR A 35 6.77 0.73 -4.53
C THR A 35 7.12 -0.08 -3.31
N ASP A 36 8.41 -0.15 -3.03
CA ASP A 36 8.97 -0.67 -1.81
C ASP A 36 10.34 0.00 -1.60
N TYR A 37 11.03 -0.29 -0.52
CA TYR A 37 12.39 0.16 -0.29
C TYR A 37 13.29 -0.22 -1.49
N PRO A 38 14.23 0.65 -1.93
CA PRO A 38 15.06 0.42 -3.11
C PRO A 38 16.16 -0.62 -2.88
N ASP A 39 15.73 -1.82 -2.49
CA ASP A 39 16.53 -3.03 -2.40
C ASP A 39 16.29 -3.88 -3.66
N PRO A 40 17.35 -4.29 -4.38
CA PRO A 40 17.20 -5.06 -5.61
C PRO A 40 16.43 -6.37 -5.44
N ASP A 41 16.54 -7.06 -4.30
CA ASP A 41 15.90 -8.36 -4.09
C ASP A 41 14.40 -8.18 -3.83
N LEU A 42 14.02 -7.15 -3.05
CA LEU A 42 12.61 -6.77 -2.87
C LEU A 42 11.93 -6.42 -4.19
N ILE A 43 12.55 -5.54 -4.98
CA ILE A 43 11.96 -5.12 -6.26
C ILE A 43 11.89 -6.27 -7.25
N GLN A 44 12.90 -7.15 -7.30
CA GLN A 44 12.86 -8.36 -8.12
C GLN A 44 11.73 -9.32 -7.70
N ASN A 45 11.47 -9.45 -6.40
CA ASN A 45 10.38 -10.27 -5.90
C ASN A 45 9.00 -9.71 -6.29
N ILE A 46 8.83 -8.39 -6.22
CA ILE A 46 7.59 -7.72 -6.67
C ILE A 46 7.40 -7.90 -8.18
N GLU A 47 8.45 -7.72 -8.97
CA GLU A 47 8.45 -7.95 -10.41
C GLU A 47 8.10 -9.42 -10.75
N TYR A 48 8.65 -10.38 -9.99
CA TYR A 48 8.30 -11.78 -10.12
C TYR A 48 6.81 -12.01 -9.86
N ASN A 49 6.26 -11.49 -8.75
CA ASN A 49 4.85 -11.62 -8.41
C ASN A 49 3.93 -10.99 -9.46
N LYS A 50 4.30 -9.82 -9.98
CA LYS A 50 3.62 -9.17 -11.10
C LYS A 50 3.54 -10.10 -12.31
N LEU A 51 4.68 -10.65 -12.74
CA LEU A 51 4.73 -11.51 -13.94
C LEU A 51 3.89 -12.79 -13.79
N HIS A 52 3.81 -13.33 -12.58
CA HIS A 52 3.15 -14.62 -12.34
C HIS A 52 1.65 -14.47 -12.01
N SER A 53 1.21 -13.30 -11.55
CA SER A 53 -0.18 -13.04 -11.16
C SER A 53 -1.03 -12.43 -12.29
N LEU A 54 -0.40 -11.95 -13.36
CA LEU A 54 -1.07 -11.35 -14.51
C LEU A 54 -1.22 -12.35 -15.65
N ALA A 55 -2.38 -12.28 -16.31
CA ALA A 55 -2.64 -12.95 -17.58
C ALA A 55 -2.89 -11.92 -18.68
N SER A 56 -2.52 -12.29 -19.90
CA SER A 56 -2.82 -11.49 -21.08
C SER A 56 -4.30 -11.67 -21.45
N VAL A 57 -4.91 -10.65 -22.08
CA VAL A 57 -6.29 -10.75 -22.58
C VAL A 57 -6.45 -11.74 -23.74
N ASP A 58 -5.33 -12.15 -24.34
CA ASP A 58 -5.30 -13.12 -25.44
C ASP A 58 -5.04 -14.56 -24.91
N ASP A 59 -4.89 -14.73 -23.59
CA ASP A 59 -4.66 -16.04 -22.95
C ASP A 59 -5.96 -16.86 -22.89
N ASP A 60 -5.85 -18.17 -23.17
CA ASP A 60 -6.97 -19.10 -23.07
C ASP A 60 -7.44 -19.23 -21.61
N GLU A 61 -8.73 -19.53 -21.37
CA GLU A 61 -9.30 -19.71 -20.01
C GLU A 61 -8.53 -20.72 -19.14
N ALA A 62 -7.91 -21.74 -19.75
CA ALA A 62 -7.06 -22.71 -19.04
C ALA A 62 -5.76 -22.10 -18.49
N SER A 63 -5.26 -21.02 -19.10
CA SER A 63 -4.07 -20.27 -18.66
C SER A 63 -4.37 -19.14 -17.68
N LEU A 64 -5.64 -18.86 -17.38
CA LEU A 64 -6.08 -17.86 -16.41
C LEU A 64 -6.06 -18.37 -14.96
N GLN A 65 -5.49 -19.54 -14.70
CA GLN A 65 -5.35 -20.10 -13.35
C GLN A 65 -3.88 -20.11 -12.94
N ASN A 66 -3.61 -19.70 -11.70
CA ASN A 66 -2.36 -19.91 -11.01
C ASN A 66 -2.25 -21.38 -10.57
N GLU A 67 -1.04 -21.81 -10.21
CA GLU A 67 -0.77 -23.20 -9.77
C GLU A 67 -1.57 -23.59 -8.52
N ASP A 68 -1.93 -22.62 -7.68
CA ASP A 68 -2.74 -22.80 -6.48
C ASP A 68 -4.27 -22.80 -6.74
N GLY A 69 -4.69 -22.68 -8.01
CA GLY A 69 -6.08 -22.64 -8.43
C GLY A 69 -6.74 -21.26 -8.33
N THR A 70 -6.02 -20.22 -7.93
CA THR A 70 -6.53 -18.83 -7.98
C THR A 70 -6.56 -18.32 -9.42
N ARG A 71 -7.44 -17.35 -9.72
CA ARG A 71 -7.54 -16.78 -11.06
C ARG A 71 -6.50 -15.67 -11.24
N LYS A 72 -5.75 -15.70 -12.34
CA LYS A 72 -4.89 -14.59 -12.77
C LYS A 72 -5.70 -13.35 -13.09
N VAL A 73 -5.13 -12.20 -12.78
CA VAL A 73 -5.75 -10.91 -13.08
C VAL A 73 -5.53 -10.59 -14.56
N VAL A 74 -6.62 -10.32 -15.27
CA VAL A 74 -6.60 -9.88 -16.67
C VAL A 74 -6.77 -8.36 -16.69
N LEU A 75 -5.77 -7.65 -17.20
CA LEU A 75 -5.80 -6.19 -17.32
C LEU A 75 -6.13 -5.75 -18.76
N PRO A 76 -6.77 -4.59 -18.95
CA PRO A 76 -6.89 -3.97 -20.27
C PRO A 76 -5.52 -3.84 -20.96
N LYS A 77 -5.45 -4.05 -22.29
CA LYS A 77 -4.18 -3.99 -23.06
C LYS A 77 -3.39 -2.69 -22.87
N SER A 78 -4.08 -1.59 -22.59
CA SER A 78 -3.51 -0.26 -22.36
C SER A 78 -3.01 -0.05 -20.92
N SER A 79 -3.17 -1.02 -20.01
CA SER A 79 -2.70 -0.89 -18.64
C SER A 79 -1.21 -1.15 -18.52
N THR A 80 -0.55 -0.38 -17.67
CA THR A 80 0.87 -0.52 -17.36
C THR A 80 1.04 -0.70 -15.86
N ILE A 81 1.97 -1.57 -15.47
CA ILE A 81 2.37 -1.74 -14.06
C ILE A 81 3.88 -1.57 -13.97
N HIS A 82 4.29 -0.60 -13.16
CA HIS A 82 5.68 -0.30 -12.87
C HIS A 82 6.00 -0.78 -11.46
N CYS A 83 7.10 -1.50 -11.26
CA CYS A 83 7.61 -1.80 -9.92
C CYS A 83 8.90 -1.01 -9.73
N THR A 84 9.01 -0.21 -8.68
CA THR A 84 10.16 0.67 -8.48
C THR A 84 10.48 0.88 -7.01
N GLY A 85 11.77 1.07 -6.71
CA GLY A 85 12.20 1.44 -5.38
C GLY A 85 11.83 2.89 -5.06
N TYR A 86 11.36 3.13 -3.84
CA TYR A 86 11.08 4.46 -3.32
C TYR A 86 11.29 4.51 -1.80
N ILE A 87 11.85 5.63 -1.33
CA ILE A 87 12.07 5.87 0.11
C ILE A 87 11.05 6.91 0.56
N TRP A 88 10.30 6.62 1.62
CA TRP A 88 9.32 7.56 2.17
C TRP A 88 9.95 8.91 2.51
N GLY A 89 9.22 9.97 2.19
CA GLY A 89 9.66 11.36 2.34
C GLY A 89 10.71 11.83 1.34
N ALA A 90 11.23 10.97 0.46
CA ALA A 90 12.13 11.37 -0.62
C ALA A 90 11.41 12.19 -1.70
N PRO A 91 12.16 12.95 -2.54
CA PRO A 91 11.57 13.66 -3.66
C PRO A 91 10.74 12.73 -4.56
N PRO A 92 9.54 13.14 -5.00
CA PRO A 92 8.59 12.28 -5.69
C PRO A 92 8.89 12.14 -7.20
N ASP A 93 9.93 12.80 -7.70
CA ASP A 93 10.25 12.91 -9.12
C ASP A 93 10.20 11.55 -9.86
N PRO A 94 10.79 10.45 -9.35
CA PRO A 94 10.73 9.16 -10.05
C PRO A 94 9.30 8.60 -10.19
N LEU A 95 8.41 8.92 -9.25
CA LEU A 95 7.02 8.48 -9.28
C LEU A 95 6.19 9.39 -10.19
N LEU A 96 6.41 10.70 -10.12
CA LEU A 96 5.71 11.68 -10.96
C LEU A 96 6.19 11.69 -12.41
N GLU A 97 7.40 11.20 -12.71
CA GLU A 97 7.81 10.91 -14.09
C GLU A 97 6.91 9.84 -14.74
N ILE A 98 6.40 8.88 -13.95
CA ILE A 98 5.47 7.85 -14.41
C ILE A 98 4.04 8.40 -14.47
N SER A 99 3.61 9.12 -13.43
CA SER A 99 2.29 9.77 -13.37
C SER A 99 2.39 11.26 -13.01
N PRO A 100 2.54 12.17 -13.99
CA PRO A 100 2.77 13.59 -13.73
C PRO A 100 1.66 14.32 -12.98
N GLY A 101 0.43 13.79 -13.01
CA GLY A 101 -0.72 14.33 -12.28
C GLY A 101 -0.84 13.85 -10.83
N GLY A 102 0.07 12.96 -10.39
CA GLY A 102 -0.10 12.20 -9.16
C GLY A 102 -0.99 10.97 -9.37
N TYR A 103 -1.43 10.39 -8.26
CA TYR A 103 -2.21 9.16 -8.22
C TYR A 103 -3.59 9.41 -7.64
N ASP A 104 -4.62 9.02 -8.37
CA ASP A 104 -6.01 9.17 -7.93
C ASP A 104 -6.36 8.23 -6.78
N LEU A 105 -5.62 7.12 -6.66
CA LEU A 105 -5.74 6.14 -5.59
C LEU A 105 -4.35 5.76 -5.07
N CYS A 106 -4.09 5.93 -3.77
CA CYS A 106 -2.93 5.35 -3.10
C CYS A 106 -3.38 4.26 -2.14
N ILE A 107 -2.73 3.09 -2.11
CA ILE A 107 -3.05 2.01 -1.17
C ILE A 107 -1.85 1.77 -0.25
N LEU A 108 -2.05 2.01 1.03
CA LEU A 108 -1.04 1.81 2.07
C LEU A 108 -1.47 0.62 2.92
N SER A 109 -0.82 -0.53 2.71
CA SER A 109 -1.16 -1.79 3.39
C SER A 109 -0.14 -2.14 4.45
N ASP A 110 -0.57 -2.23 5.71
CA ASP A 110 0.23 -2.66 6.87
C ASP A 110 1.52 -1.84 7.12
N LEU A 111 1.54 -0.55 6.79
CA LEU A 111 2.75 0.30 6.91
C LEU A 111 2.90 1.04 8.26
N LEU A 112 1.85 1.05 9.10
CA LEU A 112 1.79 1.97 10.26
C LEU A 112 2.68 1.56 11.43
N PHE A 113 3.23 0.35 11.44
CA PHE A 113 4.08 -0.12 12.53
C PHE A 113 5.40 0.67 12.66
N ASN A 114 5.88 1.29 11.57
CA ASN A 114 7.11 2.08 11.59
C ASN A 114 6.84 3.52 12.03
N HIS A 115 6.56 3.71 13.33
CA HIS A 115 6.18 5.00 13.92
C HIS A 115 7.17 6.14 13.63
N SER A 116 8.45 5.82 13.47
CA SER A 116 9.49 6.82 13.18
C SER A 116 9.36 7.44 11.79
N GLN A 117 8.69 6.74 10.86
CA GLN A 117 8.55 7.15 9.47
C GLN A 117 7.16 7.71 9.13
N HIS A 118 6.27 7.87 10.11
CA HIS A 118 4.92 8.41 9.88
C HIS A 118 4.93 9.77 9.16
N GLU A 119 5.84 10.67 9.55
CA GLU A 119 6.01 11.98 8.89
C GLU A 119 6.52 11.84 7.45
N ALA A 120 7.44 10.91 7.22
CA ALA A 120 7.97 10.64 5.89
C ALA A 120 6.89 10.06 4.98
N LEU A 121 6.08 9.14 5.50
CA LEU A 121 4.94 8.53 4.81
C LEU A 121 3.87 9.58 4.47
N LEU A 122 3.50 10.46 5.41
CA LEU A 122 2.60 11.59 5.16
C LEU A 122 3.14 12.51 4.07
N LYS A 123 4.45 12.81 4.10
CA LYS A 123 5.11 13.65 3.11
C LYS A 123 5.04 13.03 1.71
N SER A 124 5.32 11.73 1.58
CA SER A 124 5.16 11.00 0.32
C SER A 124 3.72 11.06 -0.18
N LEU A 125 2.75 10.76 0.69
CA LEU A 125 1.34 10.81 0.33
C LEU A 125 0.94 12.20 -0.18
N LYS A 126 1.36 13.29 0.49
CA LYS A 126 1.08 14.66 0.03
C LYS A 126 1.71 15.01 -1.31
N PHE A 127 2.86 14.42 -1.63
CA PHE A 127 3.56 14.66 -2.88
C PHE A 127 2.95 13.90 -4.05
N THR A 128 2.42 12.71 -3.81
CA THR A 128 2.00 11.79 -4.86
C THR A 128 0.49 11.77 -5.05
N LEU A 129 -0.31 12.06 -4.02
CA LEU A 129 -1.76 12.03 -4.12
C LEU A 129 -2.29 13.12 -5.06
N ALA A 130 -3.04 12.74 -6.08
CA ALA A 130 -3.59 13.66 -7.06
C ALA A 130 -4.54 14.66 -6.39
N LYS A 131 -4.50 15.93 -6.85
CA LYS A 131 -5.40 16.99 -6.39
C LYS A 131 -6.49 17.27 -7.43
N PRO A 132 -7.70 17.66 -7.02
CA PRO A 132 -8.17 17.76 -5.63
C PRO A 132 -8.84 16.48 -5.11
N ASP A 133 -9.03 15.48 -5.97
CA ASP A 133 -9.95 14.36 -5.72
C ASP A 133 -9.26 13.03 -5.38
N GLY A 134 -7.92 13.00 -5.28
CA GLY A 134 -7.18 11.80 -4.95
C GLY A 134 -7.55 11.22 -3.57
N VAL A 135 -7.56 9.89 -3.50
CA VAL A 135 -7.93 9.13 -2.30
C VAL A 135 -6.79 8.21 -1.87
N ALA A 136 -6.45 8.23 -0.59
CA ALA A 136 -5.60 7.21 0.01
C ALA A 136 -6.45 6.21 0.81
N LEU A 137 -6.24 4.92 0.60
CA LEU A 137 -6.78 3.85 1.43
C LEU A 137 -5.66 3.27 2.27
N VAL A 138 -5.83 3.31 3.59
CA VAL A 138 -4.85 2.81 4.56
C VAL A 138 -5.46 1.64 5.29
N PHE A 139 -4.93 0.45 5.09
CA PHE A 139 -5.35 -0.76 5.80
C PHE A 139 -4.23 -1.19 6.74
N PHE A 140 -4.57 -1.56 7.97
CA PHE A 140 -3.59 -2.16 8.86
C PHE A 140 -4.20 -3.10 9.90
N THR A 141 -3.39 -4.07 10.31
CA THR A 141 -3.62 -4.96 11.44
C THR A 141 -2.67 -4.57 12.58
N PRO A 142 -3.13 -4.34 13.83
CA PRO A 142 -2.24 -4.04 14.94
C PRO A 142 -1.44 -5.27 15.39
N HIS A 143 -0.37 -5.60 14.65
CA HIS A 143 0.50 -6.74 14.96
C HIS A 143 1.19 -6.62 16.32
N ARG A 144 1.31 -5.40 16.86
CA ARG A 144 1.83 -5.14 18.21
C ARG A 144 0.77 -4.38 19.02
N PRO A 145 -0.20 -5.06 19.64
CA PRO A 145 -1.37 -4.41 20.24
C PRO A 145 -1.04 -3.33 21.29
N TRP A 146 0.10 -3.45 21.98
CA TRP A 146 0.56 -2.45 22.97
C TRP A 146 1.09 -1.16 22.33
N LEU A 147 1.29 -1.13 21.02
CA LEU A 147 1.68 0.07 20.24
C LEU A 147 0.55 0.58 19.35
N TYR A 148 -0.66 0.03 19.47
CA TYR A 148 -1.81 0.41 18.65
C TYR A 148 -2.07 1.93 18.63
N GLU A 149 -1.99 2.60 19.79
CA GLU A 149 -2.13 4.05 19.86
C GLU A 149 -1.04 4.80 19.09
N LYS A 150 0.17 4.22 18.98
CA LYS A 150 1.23 4.77 18.15
C LYS A 150 0.96 4.54 16.67
N ASP A 151 0.37 3.42 16.27
CA ASP A 151 -0.08 3.20 14.89
C ASP A 151 -1.13 4.25 14.51
N LEU A 152 -2.13 4.47 15.37
CA LEU A 152 -3.17 5.47 15.17
C LEU A 152 -2.66 6.91 15.12
N ASN A 153 -1.49 7.19 15.69
CA ASN A 153 -0.88 8.51 15.67
C ASN A 153 -0.63 9.01 14.23
N PHE A 154 -0.44 8.10 13.26
CA PHE A 154 -0.37 8.48 11.84
C PHE A 154 -1.58 9.33 11.41
N PHE A 155 -2.79 8.92 11.81
CA PHE A 155 -4.00 9.66 11.45
C PHE A 155 -4.15 10.98 12.20
N ASN A 156 -3.52 11.11 13.38
CA ASN A 156 -3.47 12.39 14.09
C ASN A 156 -2.58 13.37 13.34
N ILE A 157 -1.36 12.98 12.95
CA ILE A 157 -0.46 13.85 12.20
C ILE A 157 -1.06 14.26 10.83
N VAL A 158 -1.79 13.35 10.16
CA VAL A 158 -2.49 13.67 8.90
C VAL A 158 -3.50 14.80 9.12
N ARG A 159 -4.31 14.71 10.19
CA ARG A 159 -5.32 15.74 10.52
C ARG A 159 -4.67 17.06 10.94
N GLU A 160 -3.62 17.00 11.74
CA GLU A 160 -2.86 18.17 12.21
C GLU A 160 -2.16 18.91 11.07
N SER A 161 -1.83 18.21 9.99
CA SER A 161 -1.26 18.80 8.78
C SER A 161 -2.17 19.85 8.11
N GLY A 162 -3.45 19.89 8.46
CA GLY A 162 -4.39 20.91 8.03
C GLY A 162 -4.95 20.73 6.61
N GLU A 163 -4.27 19.98 5.73
CA GLU A 163 -4.60 19.84 4.30
C GLU A 163 -5.45 18.61 3.95
N LEU A 164 -5.34 17.55 4.76
CA LEU A 164 -6.01 16.27 4.54
C LEU A 164 -7.03 15.99 5.63
N GLU A 165 -8.07 15.23 5.30
CA GLU A 165 -9.05 14.68 6.24
C GLU A 165 -8.98 13.15 6.28
N VAL A 166 -9.43 12.55 7.38
CA VAL A 166 -9.33 11.11 7.63
C VAL A 166 -10.66 10.57 8.14
N GLU A 167 -11.20 9.58 7.43
CA GLU A 167 -12.41 8.84 7.77
C GLU A 167 -12.08 7.35 8.00
N GLN A 168 -12.57 6.74 9.07
CA GLN A 168 -12.49 5.29 9.22
C GLN A 168 -13.60 4.62 8.42
N VAL A 169 -13.23 3.70 7.52
CA VAL A 169 -14.16 3.04 6.59
C VAL A 169 -14.27 1.53 6.81
N VAL A 170 -13.32 0.91 7.53
CA VAL A 170 -13.36 -0.51 7.90
C VAL A 170 -12.96 -0.71 9.37
N ASP A 171 -13.71 -1.56 10.07
CA ASP A 171 -13.37 -2.23 11.33
C ASP A 171 -13.92 -3.66 11.22
N LYS A 172 -13.05 -4.60 10.86
CA LYS A 172 -13.43 -6.00 10.60
C LYS A 172 -12.71 -6.93 11.55
N VAL A 173 -13.45 -7.83 12.18
CA VAL A 173 -12.90 -8.96 12.94
C VAL A 173 -12.69 -10.16 12.01
N LEU A 174 -11.53 -10.78 12.11
CA LEU A 174 -11.12 -11.99 11.40
C LEU A 174 -11.36 -13.23 12.28
N ASP A 175 -11.49 -14.38 11.65
CA ASP A 175 -11.75 -15.65 12.35
C ASP A 175 -10.48 -16.26 12.98
N LYS A 176 -9.29 -15.85 12.50
CA LYS A 176 -8.00 -16.39 12.92
C LYS A 176 -6.99 -15.27 13.12
N VAL A 177 -6.20 -15.42 14.19
CA VAL A 177 -5.05 -14.56 14.48
C VAL A 177 -3.94 -14.84 13.45
N MET A 178 -3.39 -13.78 12.87
CA MET A 178 -2.24 -13.89 11.94
C MET A 178 -0.93 -14.12 12.70
N LEU A 179 -0.76 -13.47 13.86
CA LEU A 179 0.44 -13.55 14.71
C LEU A 179 0.06 -13.62 16.19
N GLU A 180 0.54 -14.65 16.89
CA GLU A 180 0.32 -14.79 18.33
C GLU A 180 1.25 -13.85 19.11
N GLU A 181 0.69 -13.00 19.96
CA GLU A 181 1.48 -12.03 20.73
C GLU A 181 1.20 -12.13 22.23
N PRO A 182 2.22 -12.18 23.11
CA PRO A 182 2.02 -12.38 24.54
C PRO A 182 1.52 -11.13 25.27
N ARG A 183 1.48 -9.97 24.61
CA ARG A 183 1.23 -8.66 25.25
C ARG A 183 0.14 -7.87 24.54
N GLY A 184 -0.54 -7.03 25.33
CA GLY A 184 -1.58 -6.12 24.86
C GLY A 184 -2.93 -6.82 24.61
N ASP A 185 -3.89 -6.05 24.09
CA ASP A 185 -5.25 -6.53 23.83
C ASP A 185 -5.27 -7.49 22.63
N GLN A 186 -5.50 -8.78 22.93
CA GLN A 186 -5.52 -9.85 21.94
C GLN A 186 -6.64 -9.69 20.92
N SER A 187 -7.71 -8.96 21.26
CA SER A 187 -8.81 -8.72 20.31
C SER A 187 -8.35 -7.88 19.11
N LEU A 188 -7.30 -7.07 19.25
CA LEU A 188 -6.74 -6.26 18.16
C LEU A 188 -5.99 -7.11 17.12
N LEU A 189 -5.44 -8.27 17.50
CA LEU A 189 -4.76 -9.18 16.56
C LEU A 189 -5.72 -9.84 15.56
N LEU A 190 -7.02 -9.80 15.86
CA LEU A 190 -8.10 -10.27 15.01
C LEU A 190 -8.70 -9.14 14.18
N LYS A 191 -8.20 -7.90 14.28
CA LYS A 191 -8.83 -6.78 13.61
C LYS A 191 -8.03 -6.28 12.41
N VAL A 192 -8.76 -6.04 11.33
CA VAL A 192 -8.30 -5.21 10.21
C VAL A 192 -9.04 -3.89 10.27
N PHE A 193 -8.28 -2.81 10.35
CA PHE A 193 -8.80 -1.47 10.25
C PHE A 193 -8.54 -0.92 8.85
N GLY A 194 -9.46 -0.08 8.36
CA GLY A 194 -9.31 0.62 7.09
C GLY A 194 -9.72 2.07 7.25
N TYR A 195 -8.89 2.96 6.73
CA TYR A 195 -9.07 4.40 6.76
C TYR A 195 -8.97 4.96 5.35
N LYS A 196 -9.75 6.00 5.09
CA LYS A 196 -9.74 6.78 3.86
C LYS A 196 -9.20 8.18 4.16
N ILE A 197 -8.24 8.62 3.36
CA ILE A 197 -7.63 9.95 3.45
C ILE A 197 -7.92 10.71 2.15
N THR A 198 -8.40 11.94 2.26
CA THR A 198 -8.74 12.81 1.11
C THR A 198 -8.27 14.23 1.35
N TRP A 199 -8.13 15.01 0.28
CA TRP A 199 -7.92 16.46 0.40
C TRP A 199 -9.14 17.14 1.02
N LYS A 200 -8.90 18.10 1.91
CA LYS A 200 -9.98 18.96 2.41
C LYS A 200 -10.52 19.82 1.29
N LYS A 201 -11.85 19.94 1.25
CA LYS A 201 -12.59 20.81 0.34
C LYS A 201 -12.64 22.26 0.83
#